data_AF-A0A556BIW5-F1
#
_entry.id   AF-A0A556BIW5-F1
#
_cell.length_a   1.000
_cell.length_b   1.000
_cell.length_c   1.000
_cell.angle_alpha   90.00
_cell.angle_beta   90.00
_cell.angle_gamma   90.00
#
_symmetry.space_group_name_H-M   'P 1'
#
loop_
_entity.id
_entity.type
_entity.pdbx_description
1 polymer ?
#
loop_
_entity_poly.entity_id
_entity_poly.type
_entity_poly.pdbx_seq_one_letter_code
_entity_poly.pdbx_strand_id
1 'polypeptide(L)'
;MILDRGKFFGCSNHPNCNIGLPKRIKEKTIPAAQIKKLFEENKTDIIKGFKSNGKEFSAYLAFFNGEVSFNLPSVEELSLGQCPKCQKGQILNRKTFFGCSEYQNGCDFMLPAKIKGKKLSDSQIKKLVNNNVTDFISGFSGGKGEFTAAIRLNPDLSICFEFPTTDDRTVGKCPLCQSRVIIGKTNYLCEQYKKGCDFIVSGMILEKRITASQIKKLLEKNMTDTIKGFISKKTGKSFDAKLTYDSSQKRVSFIYEKKK
;
A
#
# COMPACT_ATOMS: atom_id res chain seq x y z
N MET A 1 0.86 3.81 -31.32
CA MET A 1 1.68 3.97 -30.10
C MET A 1 1.37 5.32 -29.47
N ILE A 2 1.30 5.43 -28.15
CA ILE A 2 1.00 6.72 -27.49
C ILE A 2 2.32 7.39 -27.14
N LEU A 3 2.45 8.67 -27.47
CA LEU A 3 3.62 9.47 -27.13
C LEU A 3 3.27 10.43 -26.01
N ASP A 4 4.12 10.48 -24.98
CA ASP A 4 4.08 11.54 -23.99
C ASP A 4 4.68 12.82 -24.61
N ARG A 5 3.83 13.84 -24.83
CA ARG A 5 4.23 15.12 -25.40
C ARG A 5 4.30 16.23 -24.33
N GLY A 6 4.68 15.86 -23.12
CA GLY A 6 4.84 16.80 -22.00
C GLY A 6 3.52 17.19 -21.35
N LYS A 7 2.67 17.98 -22.04
CA LYS A 7 1.38 18.49 -21.50
C LYS A 7 0.18 17.57 -21.77
N PHE A 8 0.29 16.70 -22.77
CA PHE A 8 -0.75 15.77 -23.19
C PHE A 8 -0.14 14.46 -23.69
N PHE A 9 -0.94 13.41 -23.74
CA PHE A 9 -0.63 12.17 -24.43
C PHE A 9 -1.29 12.24 -25.82
N GLY A 10 -0.53 11.93 -26.86
CA GLY A 10 -1.02 11.98 -28.25
C GLY A 10 -0.73 10.70 -29.01
N CYS A 11 -1.48 10.45 -30.08
CA CYS A 11 -1.21 9.33 -30.98
C CYS A 11 0.14 9.51 -31.69
N SER A 12 0.86 8.42 -31.90
CA SER A 12 2.06 8.38 -32.76
C SER A 12 1.71 8.55 -34.24
N ASN A 13 0.47 8.24 -34.65
CA ASN A 13 0.02 8.19 -36.04
C ASN A 13 -0.61 9.51 -36.51
N HIS A 14 -0.01 10.64 -36.14
CA HIS A 14 -0.44 11.96 -36.62
C HIS A 14 -0.05 12.11 -38.10
N PRO A 15 -0.90 12.66 -38.99
CA PRO A 15 -2.18 13.35 -38.75
C PRO A 15 -3.43 12.45 -38.75
N ASN A 16 -3.28 11.14 -38.97
CA ASN A 16 -4.38 10.20 -39.07
C ASN A 16 -5.04 9.84 -37.71
N CYS A 17 -4.56 10.43 -36.60
CA CYS A 17 -5.09 10.25 -35.26
C CYS A 17 -4.86 11.53 -34.44
N ASN A 18 -5.93 12.30 -34.24
CA ASN A 18 -5.92 13.60 -33.54
C ASN A 18 -6.33 13.51 -32.06
N ILE A 19 -6.33 12.31 -31.48
CA ILE A 19 -6.70 12.14 -30.06
C ILE A 19 -5.55 12.66 -29.19
N GLY A 20 -5.82 13.77 -28.49
CA GLY A 20 -4.95 14.37 -27.49
C GLY A 20 -5.60 14.32 -26.11
N LEU A 21 -5.00 13.59 -25.17
CA LEU A 21 -5.50 13.49 -23.80
C LEU A 21 -4.67 14.37 -22.86
N PRO A 22 -5.25 15.39 -22.20
CA PRO A 22 -4.53 16.16 -21.20
C PRO A 22 -4.13 15.28 -20.01
N LYS A 23 -2.93 15.49 -19.46
CA LYS A 23 -2.44 14.71 -18.30
C LYS A 23 -3.26 14.93 -17.02
N ARG A 24 -4.00 16.03 -16.96
CA ARG A 24 -4.84 16.42 -15.83
C ARG A 24 -6.26 16.64 -16.32
N ILE A 25 -7.21 15.93 -15.74
CA ILE A 25 -8.64 16.01 -16.06
C ILE A 25 -9.40 16.24 -14.77
N LYS A 26 -10.27 17.26 -14.72
CA LYS A 26 -11.07 17.61 -13.52
C LYS A 26 -10.23 17.63 -12.24
N GLU A 27 -9.14 18.39 -12.32
CA GLU A 27 -8.12 18.59 -11.28
C GLU A 27 -7.28 17.37 -10.88
N LYS A 28 -7.55 16.19 -11.45
CA LYS A 28 -6.84 14.94 -11.15
C LYS A 28 -5.79 14.65 -12.22
N THR A 29 -4.55 14.42 -11.79
CA THR A 29 -3.50 13.87 -12.67
C THR A 29 -3.78 12.41 -12.95
N ILE A 30 -3.85 12.03 -14.22
CA ILE A 30 -4.14 10.67 -14.65
C ILE A 30 -2.82 9.91 -14.76
N PRO A 31 -2.64 8.78 -14.05
CA PRO A 31 -1.43 7.98 -14.16
C PRO A 31 -1.21 7.48 -15.58
N ALA A 32 0.05 7.46 -16.04
CA ALA A 32 0.39 6.99 -17.40
C ALA A 32 -0.11 5.56 -17.68
N ALA A 33 -0.12 4.69 -16.67
CA ALA A 33 -0.68 3.34 -16.78
C ALA A 33 -2.19 3.34 -17.09
N GLN A 34 -2.95 4.26 -16.50
CA GLN A 34 -4.38 4.39 -16.77
C GLN A 34 -4.64 4.96 -18.16
N ILE A 35 -3.78 5.87 -18.63
CA ILE A 35 -3.86 6.39 -19.99
C ILE A 35 -3.56 5.30 -21.00
N LYS A 36 -2.49 4.52 -20.78
CA LYS A 36 -2.20 3.35 -21.60
C LYS A 36 -3.41 2.40 -21.66
N LYS A 37 -4.00 2.09 -20.50
CA LYS A 37 -5.21 1.26 -20.40
C LYS A 37 -6.41 1.86 -21.14
N LEU A 38 -6.63 3.16 -21.03
CA LEU A 38 -7.71 3.87 -21.75
C LEU A 38 -7.61 3.73 -23.27
N PHE A 39 -6.40 3.78 -23.83
CA PHE A 39 -6.21 3.64 -25.28
C PHE A 39 -6.20 2.17 -25.75
N GLU A 40 -5.78 1.23 -24.89
CA GLU A 40 -5.72 -0.20 -25.22
C GLU A 40 -7.07 -0.91 -25.03
N GLU A 41 -7.78 -0.59 -23.94
CA GLU A 41 -9.01 -1.26 -23.51
C GLU A 41 -10.26 -0.36 -23.64
N ASN A 42 -10.11 0.86 -24.16
CA ASN A 42 -11.16 1.89 -24.21
C ASN A 42 -11.77 2.25 -22.84
N LYS A 43 -11.11 1.88 -21.73
CA LYS A 43 -11.61 2.08 -20.36
C LYS A 43 -10.46 2.13 -19.36
N THR A 44 -10.55 3.01 -18.36
CA THR A 44 -9.64 3.01 -17.20
C THR A 44 -10.19 2.15 -16.06
N ASP A 45 -9.34 1.86 -15.07
CA ASP A 45 -9.84 1.50 -13.74
C ASP A 45 -10.56 2.70 -13.08
N ILE A 46 -11.23 2.45 -11.96
CA ILE A 46 -11.85 3.52 -11.17
C ILE A 46 -10.76 4.43 -10.61
N ILE A 47 -10.76 5.68 -11.05
CA ILE A 47 -9.88 6.73 -10.54
C ILE A 47 -10.68 7.54 -9.52
N LYS A 48 -10.16 7.63 -8.30
CA LYS A 48 -10.76 8.40 -7.21
C LYS A 48 -10.25 9.83 -7.17
N GLY A 49 -11.13 10.76 -6.78
CA GLY A 49 -10.78 12.14 -6.42
C GLY A 49 -10.75 13.12 -7.60
N PHE A 50 -11.56 12.87 -8.63
CA PHE A 50 -11.92 13.94 -9.58
C PHE A 50 -12.72 15.01 -8.85
N LYS A 51 -12.64 16.26 -9.30
CA LYS A 51 -13.41 17.37 -8.73
C LYS A 51 -14.27 18.05 -9.78
N SER A 52 -15.54 18.26 -9.45
CA SER A 52 -16.46 19.09 -10.23
C SER A 52 -17.29 19.93 -9.29
N ASN A 53 -17.33 21.25 -9.51
CA ASN A 53 -18.06 22.21 -8.65
C ASN A 53 -17.74 22.03 -7.16
N GLY A 54 -16.47 21.82 -6.82
CA GLY A 54 -16.00 21.60 -5.45
C GLY A 54 -16.29 20.21 -4.86
N LYS A 55 -17.09 19.36 -5.53
CA LYS A 55 -17.40 18.00 -5.08
C LYS A 55 -16.43 16.99 -5.67
N GLU A 56 -15.92 16.11 -4.80
CA GLU A 56 -15.07 14.99 -5.21
C GLU A 56 -15.90 13.78 -5.65
N PHE A 57 -15.51 13.12 -6.74
CA PHE A 57 -16.14 11.88 -7.21
C PHE A 57 -15.11 10.88 -7.75
N SER A 58 -15.54 9.63 -7.91
CA SER A 58 -14.75 8.54 -8.53
C SER A 58 -15.40 8.17 -9.86
N ALA A 59 -14.60 7.85 -10.87
CA ALA A 59 -15.08 7.50 -12.20
C ALA A 59 -14.07 6.63 -12.94
N TYR A 60 -14.53 5.86 -13.92
CA TYR A 60 -13.66 5.39 -15.00
C TYR A 60 -13.81 6.33 -16.21
N LEU A 61 -12.71 6.52 -16.95
CA LEU A 61 -12.69 7.25 -18.20
C LEU A 61 -12.89 6.25 -19.34
N ALA A 62 -13.60 6.65 -20.39
CA ALA A 62 -13.78 5.87 -21.63
C ALA A 62 -13.88 6.82 -22.82
N PHE A 63 -13.51 6.38 -24.04
CA PHE A 63 -13.80 7.18 -25.23
C PHE A 63 -15.24 6.98 -25.69
N PHE A 64 -15.93 8.08 -25.91
CA PHE A 64 -17.25 8.13 -26.54
C PHE A 64 -17.19 9.19 -27.64
N ASN A 65 -17.45 8.78 -28.89
CA ASN A 65 -17.37 9.65 -30.07
C ASN A 65 -16.04 10.41 -30.23
N GLY A 66 -14.92 9.79 -29.85
CA GLY A 66 -13.59 10.39 -29.91
C GLY A 66 -13.25 11.34 -28.76
N GLU A 67 -14.18 11.57 -27.83
CA GLU A 67 -13.97 12.37 -26.63
C GLU A 67 -13.92 11.52 -25.36
N VAL A 68 -13.31 12.05 -24.30
CA VAL A 68 -13.21 11.36 -23.02
C VAL A 68 -14.46 11.63 -22.20
N SER A 69 -15.19 10.56 -21.91
CA SER A 69 -16.37 10.54 -21.07
C SER A 69 -16.06 10.03 -19.66
N PHE A 70 -16.84 10.48 -18.68
CA PHE A 70 -16.83 9.97 -17.32
C PHE A 70 -17.98 9.01 -17.14
N ASN A 71 -17.67 7.82 -16.65
CA ASN A 71 -18.69 6.88 -16.21
C ASN A 71 -18.53 6.66 -14.70
N LEU A 72 -19.64 6.80 -13.99
CA LEU A 72 -19.68 6.66 -12.54
C LEU A 72 -19.77 5.17 -12.17
N PRO A 73 -18.95 4.70 -11.22
CA PRO A 73 -19.03 3.32 -10.76
C PRO A 73 -20.28 3.09 -9.93
N SER A 74 -20.77 1.86 -9.91
CA SER A 74 -21.88 1.44 -9.06
C SER A 74 -21.46 1.41 -7.57
N VAL A 75 -22.45 1.26 -6.68
CA VAL A 75 -22.22 1.09 -5.24
C VAL A 75 -21.41 -0.17 -4.98
N GLU A 76 -21.69 -1.25 -5.70
CA GLU A 76 -21.01 -2.54 -5.60
C GLU A 76 -19.53 -2.42 -6.00
N GLU A 77 -19.23 -1.68 -7.06
CA GLU A 77 -17.85 -1.44 -7.51
C GLU A 77 -17.03 -0.61 -6.50
N LEU A 78 -17.69 0.29 -5.76
CA LEU A 78 -17.06 1.08 -4.70
C LEU A 78 -17.04 0.38 -3.34
N SER A 79 -17.71 -0.77 -3.21
CA SER A 79 -17.90 -1.45 -1.94
C SER A 79 -16.58 -1.91 -1.30
N LEU A 80 -16.50 -1.70 0.01
CA LEU A 80 -15.47 -2.24 0.88
C LEU A 80 -15.92 -3.50 1.64
N GLY A 81 -17.10 -4.04 1.33
CA GLY A 81 -17.68 -5.20 2.01
C GLY A 81 -19.11 -4.92 2.47
N GLN A 82 -19.83 -5.99 2.83
CA GLN A 82 -21.17 -5.88 3.40
C GLN A 82 -21.14 -5.22 4.78
N CYS A 83 -22.16 -4.44 5.09
CA CYS A 83 -22.25 -3.75 6.37
C CYS A 83 -22.39 -4.76 7.52
N PRO A 84 -21.49 -4.75 8.53
CA PRO A 84 -21.55 -5.71 9.62
C PRO A 84 -22.73 -5.46 10.56
N LYS A 85 -23.34 -4.26 10.53
CA LYS A 85 -24.53 -3.93 11.33
C LYS A 85 -25.82 -4.44 10.70
N CYS A 86 -26.09 -4.09 9.45
CA CYS A 86 -27.39 -4.37 8.82
C CYS A 86 -27.37 -5.53 7.81
N GLN A 87 -26.18 -5.99 7.39
CA GLN A 87 -25.94 -7.06 6.40
C GLN A 87 -26.57 -6.85 5.00
N LYS A 88 -27.38 -5.81 4.82
CA LYS A 88 -28.00 -5.43 3.54
C LYS A 88 -27.15 -4.43 2.76
N GLY A 89 -26.63 -3.43 3.45
CA GLY A 89 -25.88 -2.34 2.85
C GLY A 89 -24.42 -2.67 2.54
N GLN A 90 -23.79 -1.82 1.76
CA GLN A 90 -22.36 -1.86 1.43
C GLN A 90 -21.60 -0.79 2.21
N ILE A 91 -20.36 -1.07 2.61
CA ILE A 91 -19.49 -0.09 3.26
C ILE A 91 -18.77 0.74 2.20
N LEU A 92 -18.93 2.06 2.26
CA LEU A 92 -18.37 3.00 1.30
C LEU A 92 -17.41 3.98 1.98
N ASN A 93 -16.35 4.36 1.27
CA ASN A 93 -15.43 5.42 1.72
C ASN A 93 -16.05 6.81 1.48
N ARG A 94 -16.26 7.57 2.56
CA ARG A 94 -16.80 8.94 2.57
C ARG A 94 -15.75 9.98 2.97
N LYS A 95 -14.46 9.71 2.67
CA LYS A 95 -13.27 10.56 2.90
C LYS A 95 -12.86 10.73 4.37
N THR A 96 -13.78 11.15 5.23
CA THR A 96 -13.54 11.36 6.67
C THR A 96 -13.98 10.17 7.52
N PHE A 97 -14.86 9.32 6.96
CA PHE A 97 -15.34 8.08 7.57
C PHE A 97 -15.67 7.04 6.49
N PHE A 98 -15.91 5.82 6.94
CA PHE A 98 -16.48 4.72 6.16
C PHE A 98 -17.89 4.48 6.70
N GLY A 99 -18.88 4.41 5.83
CA GLY A 99 -20.28 4.34 6.25
C GLY A 99 -21.12 3.42 5.38
N CYS A 100 -22.22 2.94 5.95
CA CYS A 100 -23.19 2.10 5.25
C CYS A 100 -23.89 2.85 4.11
N SER A 101 -24.16 2.17 2.98
CA SER A 101 -25.00 2.68 1.89
C SER A 101 -26.45 2.88 2.32
N GLU A 102 -26.93 2.10 3.29
CA GLU A 102 -28.31 2.09 3.79
C GLU A 102 -28.56 3.10 4.92
N TYR A 103 -27.76 4.17 4.99
CA TYR A 103 -27.93 5.22 6.02
C TYR A 103 -29.31 5.88 5.96
N GLN A 104 -29.80 6.13 4.74
CA GLN A 104 -31.15 6.68 4.53
C GLN A 104 -32.26 5.72 4.95
N ASN A 105 -31.97 4.41 5.02
CA ASN A 105 -32.88 3.35 5.43
C ASN A 105 -32.67 2.94 6.91
N GLY A 106 -32.04 3.81 7.71
CA GLY A 106 -31.92 3.67 9.16
C GLY A 106 -30.63 3.00 9.67
N CYS A 107 -29.70 2.59 8.80
CA CYS A 107 -28.44 2.01 9.26
C CYS A 107 -27.38 3.08 9.55
N ASP A 108 -27.05 3.28 10.81
CA ASP A 108 -26.08 4.29 11.29
C ASP A 108 -24.60 3.83 11.31
N PHE A 109 -24.28 2.62 10.85
CA PHE A 109 -22.92 2.08 10.97
C PHE A 109 -21.88 3.01 10.31
N MET A 110 -20.90 3.43 11.12
CA MET A 110 -19.85 4.36 10.74
C MET A 110 -18.53 3.98 11.42
N LEU A 111 -17.43 4.04 10.66
CA LEU A 111 -16.07 3.97 11.18
C LEU A 111 -15.27 5.21 10.77
N PRO A 112 -14.63 5.94 11.70
CA PRO A 112 -13.76 7.06 11.35
C PRO A 112 -12.62 6.65 10.40
N ALA A 113 -12.30 7.47 9.41
CA ALA A 113 -11.22 7.16 8.48
C ALA A 113 -9.83 7.31 9.13
N LYS A 114 -9.75 8.02 10.25
CA LYS A 114 -8.53 8.25 11.04
C LYS A 114 -8.77 7.80 12.48
N ILE A 115 -7.97 6.85 12.94
CA ILE A 115 -8.03 6.30 14.30
C ILE A 115 -6.65 6.48 14.93
N LYS A 116 -6.59 7.10 16.11
CA LYS A 116 -5.33 7.39 16.86
C LYS A 116 -4.22 7.91 15.94
N GLY A 117 -4.47 8.98 15.19
CA GLY A 117 -3.48 9.58 14.30
C GLY A 117 -3.30 8.89 12.94
N LYS A 118 -3.68 7.62 12.80
CA LYS A 118 -3.46 6.83 11.59
C LYS A 118 -4.69 6.82 10.68
N LYS A 119 -4.50 7.17 9.40
CA LYS A 119 -5.53 7.01 8.37
C LYS A 119 -5.55 5.56 7.88
N LEU A 120 -6.74 4.94 7.87
CA LEU A 120 -6.93 3.59 7.35
C LEU A 120 -7.12 3.59 5.84
N SER A 121 -6.53 2.58 5.18
CA SER A 121 -6.72 2.33 3.75
C SER A 121 -8.00 1.54 3.48
N ASP A 122 -8.51 1.65 2.25
CA ASP A 122 -9.65 0.84 1.80
C ASP A 122 -9.40 -0.67 1.97
N SER A 123 -8.17 -1.13 1.74
CA SER A 123 -7.78 -2.53 1.94
C SER A 123 -7.84 -2.95 3.41
N GLN A 124 -7.49 -2.07 4.35
CA GLN A 124 -7.58 -2.34 5.78
C GLN A 124 -9.03 -2.41 6.24
N ILE A 125 -9.89 -1.51 5.75
CA ILE A 125 -11.32 -1.56 6.04
C ILE A 125 -11.98 -2.78 5.44
N LYS A 126 -11.63 -3.15 4.19
CA LYS A 126 -12.08 -4.41 3.59
C LYS A 126 -11.79 -5.61 4.48
N LYS A 127 -10.56 -5.70 5.00
CA LYS A 127 -10.19 -6.76 5.95
C LYS A 127 -10.97 -6.66 7.26
N LEU A 128 -11.08 -5.47 7.84
CA LEU A 128 -11.81 -5.26 9.09
C LEU A 128 -13.28 -5.67 8.98
N VAL A 129 -13.95 -5.30 7.90
CA VAL A 129 -15.38 -5.58 7.69
C VAL A 129 -15.62 -7.05 7.36
N ASN A 130 -14.76 -7.67 6.56
CA ASN A 130 -14.96 -9.07 6.13
C ASN A 130 -14.44 -10.09 7.15
N ASN A 131 -13.39 -9.75 7.91
CA ASN A 131 -12.70 -10.69 8.81
C ASN A 131 -12.79 -10.27 10.29
N ASN A 132 -13.48 -9.17 10.60
CA ASN A 132 -13.51 -8.54 11.92
C ASN A 132 -12.15 -8.09 12.47
N VAL A 133 -11.08 -8.15 11.66
CA VAL A 133 -9.73 -7.78 12.08
C VAL A 133 -8.87 -7.33 10.90
N THR A 134 -7.98 -6.35 11.13
CA THR A 134 -6.97 -5.92 10.16
C THR A 134 -5.66 -6.68 10.31
N ASP A 135 -4.72 -6.53 9.36
CA ASP A 135 -3.31 -6.82 9.66
C ASP A 135 -2.78 -5.84 10.72
N PHE A 136 -1.59 -6.10 11.25
CA PHE A 136 -0.88 -5.14 12.09
C PHE A 136 -0.52 -3.87 11.31
N ILE A 137 -0.96 -2.73 11.83
CA ILE A 137 -0.74 -1.41 11.25
C ILE A 137 0.20 -0.63 12.17
N SER A 138 1.31 -0.15 11.61
CA SER A 138 2.28 0.69 12.32
C SER A 138 1.90 2.17 12.27
N GLY A 139 2.21 2.89 13.34
CA GLY A 139 2.13 4.36 13.41
C GLY A 139 0.84 4.90 14.02
N PHE A 140 0.20 4.14 14.90
CA PHE A 140 -0.84 4.70 15.76
C PHE A 140 -0.21 5.51 16.88
N SER A 141 -0.75 6.69 17.16
CA SER A 141 -0.27 7.57 18.22
C SER A 141 -0.80 7.13 19.59
N GLY A 142 0.09 6.93 20.55
CA GLY A 142 -0.22 6.65 21.95
C GLY A 142 0.59 7.52 22.92
N GLY A 143 0.35 7.38 24.23
CA GLY A 143 0.99 8.22 25.25
C GLY A 143 2.52 8.07 25.34
N LYS A 144 3.07 6.91 24.95
CA LYS A 144 4.51 6.63 24.93
C LYS A 144 5.12 6.72 23.52
N GLY A 145 4.44 7.42 22.61
CA GLY A 145 4.80 7.51 21.20
C GLY A 145 4.00 6.57 20.31
N GLU A 146 4.53 6.28 19.12
CA GLU A 146 3.84 5.44 18.14
C GLU A 146 3.88 3.95 18.48
N PHE A 147 2.80 3.23 18.18
CA PHE A 147 2.69 1.79 18.33
C PHE A 147 2.15 1.11 17.06
N THR A 148 2.30 -0.21 17.04
CA THR A 148 1.79 -1.11 16.01
C THR A 148 0.72 -2.00 16.63
N ALA A 149 -0.43 -2.11 15.99
CA ALA A 149 -1.54 -2.96 16.43
C ALA A 149 -2.44 -3.33 15.24
N ALA A 150 -3.20 -4.40 15.36
CA ALA A 150 -4.36 -4.63 14.51
C ALA A 150 -5.59 -3.94 15.12
N ILE A 151 -6.54 -3.56 14.28
CA ILE A 151 -7.85 -3.11 14.73
C ILE A 151 -8.79 -4.30 14.60
N ARG A 152 -9.53 -4.59 15.67
CA ARG A 152 -10.56 -5.63 15.71
C ARG A 152 -11.93 -4.99 15.92
N LEU A 153 -12.93 -5.50 15.23
CA LEU A 153 -14.34 -5.18 15.43
C LEU A 153 -14.93 -6.18 16.41
N ASN A 154 -15.43 -5.68 17.53
CA ASN A 154 -16.10 -6.48 18.56
C ASN A 154 -17.53 -6.84 18.11
N PRO A 155 -18.19 -7.82 18.76
CA PRO A 155 -19.58 -8.19 18.44
C PRO A 155 -20.57 -7.03 18.59
N ASP A 156 -20.31 -6.08 19.49
CA ASP A 156 -21.09 -4.86 19.67
C ASP A 156 -20.76 -3.76 18.64
N LEU A 157 -19.91 -4.07 17.66
CA LEU A 157 -19.40 -3.19 16.61
C LEU A 157 -18.47 -2.07 17.11
N SER A 158 -18.04 -2.11 18.37
CA SER A 158 -16.96 -1.27 18.87
C SER A 158 -15.60 -1.75 18.35
N ILE A 159 -14.60 -0.87 18.37
CA ILE A 159 -13.24 -1.22 17.93
C ILE A 159 -12.30 -1.39 19.12
N CYS A 160 -11.41 -2.39 19.05
CA CYS A 160 -10.31 -2.56 19.99
C CYS A 160 -8.97 -2.74 19.27
N PHE A 161 -7.87 -2.52 20.01
CA PHE A 161 -6.52 -2.74 19.50
C PHE A 161 -5.99 -4.08 19.97
N GLU A 162 -5.51 -4.88 19.03
CA GLU A 162 -4.81 -6.13 19.29
C GLU A 162 -3.32 -5.93 19.01
N PHE A 163 -2.48 -6.12 20.04
CA PHE A 163 -1.05 -5.90 19.95
C PHE A 163 -0.33 -7.18 19.52
N PRO A 164 0.70 -7.07 18.67
CA PRO A 164 1.41 -8.25 18.18
C PRO A 164 2.19 -8.92 19.32
N THR A 165 2.01 -10.24 19.43
CA THR A 165 2.80 -11.10 20.30
C THR A 165 4.25 -11.20 19.81
N THR A 166 5.09 -11.96 20.51
CA THR A 166 6.45 -12.27 20.03
C THR A 166 6.39 -13.11 18.75
N ASP A 167 5.44 -14.05 18.67
CA ASP A 167 5.31 -14.92 17.51
C ASP A 167 4.80 -14.16 16.29
N ASP A 168 3.86 -13.23 16.46
CA ASP A 168 3.43 -12.32 15.40
C ASP A 168 4.56 -11.45 14.84
N ARG A 169 5.53 -11.11 15.69
CA ARG A 169 6.72 -10.35 15.30
C ARG A 169 7.82 -11.22 14.71
N THR A 170 7.71 -12.54 14.78
CA THR A 170 8.78 -13.44 14.34
C THR A 170 8.81 -13.54 12.82
N VAL A 171 9.99 -13.32 12.24
CA VAL A 171 10.23 -13.37 10.79
C VAL A 171 11.15 -14.52 10.37
N GLY A 172 11.63 -15.34 11.31
CA GLY A 172 12.42 -16.51 11.00
C GLY A 172 13.43 -16.84 12.10
N LYS A 173 14.32 -17.79 11.82
CA LYS A 173 15.41 -18.18 12.72
C LYS A 173 16.65 -17.35 12.44
N CYS A 174 17.38 -17.02 13.50
CA CYS A 174 18.61 -16.24 13.44
C CYS A 174 19.75 -17.08 12.85
N PRO A 175 20.49 -16.59 11.84
CA PRO A 175 21.59 -17.34 11.25
C PRO A 175 22.79 -17.51 12.19
N LEU A 176 22.90 -16.68 13.25
CA LEU A 176 24.02 -16.74 14.19
C LEU A 176 23.78 -17.67 15.38
N CYS A 177 22.53 -17.78 15.87
CA CYS A 177 22.22 -18.52 17.10
C CYS A 177 20.92 -19.33 17.06
N GLN A 178 20.24 -19.40 15.91
CA GLN A 178 19.00 -20.16 15.68
C GLN A 178 17.76 -19.72 16.49
N SER A 179 17.90 -18.76 17.41
CA SER A 179 16.77 -18.12 18.11
C SER A 179 15.90 -17.30 17.15
N ARG A 180 14.73 -16.82 17.59
CA ARG A 180 13.81 -16.04 16.75
C ARG A 180 14.41 -14.70 16.34
N VAL A 181 14.24 -14.33 15.08
CA VAL A 181 14.41 -12.95 14.60
C VAL A 181 13.04 -12.29 14.63
N ILE A 182 12.95 -11.14 15.30
CA ILE A 182 11.71 -10.40 15.51
C ILE A 182 11.76 -9.02 14.86
N ILE A 183 10.58 -8.50 14.51
CA ILE A 183 10.38 -7.13 14.04
C ILE A 183 10.44 -6.19 15.26
N GLY A 184 11.43 -5.30 15.26
CA GLY A 184 11.56 -4.18 16.19
C GLY A 184 11.02 -2.87 15.61
N LYS A 185 11.30 -1.75 16.29
CA LYS A 185 10.81 -0.42 15.89
C LYS A 185 11.40 0.05 14.55
N THR A 186 12.70 -0.11 14.37
CA THR A 186 13.43 0.32 13.16
C THR A 186 14.26 -0.78 12.55
N ASN A 187 14.35 -1.96 13.19
CA ASN A 187 15.26 -3.03 12.84
C ASN A 187 14.56 -4.38 12.94
N TYR A 188 15.11 -5.37 12.26
CA TYR A 188 14.85 -6.79 12.49
C TYR A 188 16.03 -7.33 13.30
N LEU A 189 15.77 -7.93 14.45
CA LEU A 189 16.82 -8.28 15.41
C LEU A 189 16.55 -9.65 16.03
N CYS A 190 17.61 -10.33 16.45
CA CYS A 190 17.46 -11.55 17.24
C CYS A 190 16.76 -11.26 18.57
N GLU A 191 15.92 -12.17 19.06
CA GLU A 191 15.31 -12.07 20.40
C GLU A 191 16.36 -12.10 21.52
N GLN A 192 17.51 -12.73 21.27
CA GLN A 192 18.69 -12.74 22.15
C GLN A 192 19.65 -11.57 21.87
N TYR A 193 19.20 -10.54 21.15
CA TYR A 193 19.97 -9.33 20.93
C TYR A 193 20.29 -8.67 22.28
N LYS A 194 21.58 -8.36 22.50
CA LYS A 194 22.16 -7.92 23.80
C LYS A 194 22.30 -9.01 24.88
N LYS A 195 21.97 -10.28 24.57
CA LYS A 195 22.23 -11.45 25.42
C LYS A 195 23.24 -12.41 24.78
N GLY A 196 24.16 -11.86 24.00
CA GLY A 196 25.23 -12.62 23.31
C GLY A 196 25.03 -12.83 21.81
N CYS A 197 23.86 -12.50 21.24
CA CYS A 197 23.67 -12.48 19.80
C CYS A 197 23.70 -11.05 19.24
N ASP A 198 24.47 -10.84 18.16
CA ASP A 198 24.62 -9.53 17.51
C ASP A 198 23.80 -9.39 16.23
N PHE A 199 22.94 -10.37 15.90
CA PHE A 199 22.17 -10.32 14.67
C PHE A 199 21.17 -9.16 14.70
N ILE A 200 21.39 -8.20 13.80
CA ILE A 200 20.53 -7.06 13.57
C ILE A 200 20.59 -6.63 12.10
N VAL A 201 19.44 -6.31 11.53
CA VAL A 201 19.29 -5.78 10.18
C VAL A 201 18.41 -4.53 10.26
N SER A 202 18.92 -3.40 9.74
CA SER A 202 18.14 -2.17 9.68
C SER A 202 16.92 -2.34 8.77
N GLY A 203 15.76 -1.82 9.20
CA GLY A 203 14.55 -1.74 8.39
C GLY A 203 14.64 -0.72 7.26
N MET A 204 15.68 0.13 7.26
CA MET A 204 16.00 1.07 6.19
C MET A 204 17.48 0.92 5.79
N ILE A 205 17.73 0.61 4.53
CA ILE A 205 19.08 0.48 3.97
C ILE A 205 19.15 1.33 2.70
N LEU A 206 20.05 2.33 2.70
CA LEU A 206 20.25 3.27 1.58
C LEU A 206 18.92 3.80 1.01
N GLU A 207 18.10 4.40 1.89
CA GLU A 207 16.78 4.98 1.60
C GLU A 207 15.70 3.99 1.15
N LYS A 208 16.00 2.70 1.13
CA LYS A 208 15.01 1.65 0.85
C LYS A 208 14.55 1.00 2.12
N ARG A 209 13.22 0.92 2.25
CA ARG A 209 12.57 0.15 3.29
C ARG A 209 12.70 -1.33 3.00
N ILE A 210 13.23 -2.07 3.95
CA ILE A 210 13.32 -3.52 3.89
C ILE A 210 12.08 -4.11 4.53
N THR A 211 11.38 -4.98 3.79
CA THR A 211 10.11 -5.58 4.22
C THR A 211 10.33 -6.87 5.00
N ALA A 212 9.36 -7.25 5.83
CA ALA A 212 9.42 -8.51 6.57
C ALA A 212 9.52 -9.73 5.64
N SER A 213 8.90 -9.66 4.46
CA SER A 213 9.02 -10.70 3.42
C SER A 213 10.44 -10.82 2.86
N GLN A 214 11.11 -9.68 2.63
CA GLN A 214 12.51 -9.68 2.22
C GLN A 214 13.41 -10.27 3.31
N ILE A 215 13.17 -9.95 4.58
CA ILE A 215 13.92 -10.54 5.70
C ILE A 215 13.65 -12.04 5.83
N LYS A 216 12.41 -12.49 5.69
CA LYS A 216 12.08 -13.94 5.64
C LYS A 216 12.94 -14.65 4.59
N LYS A 217 12.95 -14.13 3.36
CA LYS A 217 13.80 -14.67 2.28
C LYS A 217 15.29 -14.60 2.61
N LEU A 218 15.75 -13.50 3.20
CA LEU A 218 17.14 -13.35 3.64
C LEU A 218 17.51 -14.44 4.66
N LEU A 219 16.65 -14.74 5.63
CA LEU A 219 16.91 -15.75 6.66
C LEU A 219 16.83 -17.17 6.11
N GLU A 220 15.90 -17.44 5.19
CA GLU A 220 15.68 -18.76 4.60
C GLU A 220 16.71 -19.13 3.53
N LYS A 221 17.07 -18.17 2.66
CA LYS A 221 17.88 -18.40 1.45
C LYS A 221 19.24 -17.70 1.48
N ASN A 222 19.56 -17.04 2.59
CA ASN A 222 20.69 -16.12 2.72
C ASN A 222 20.70 -14.98 1.68
N MET A 223 19.57 -14.70 1.02
CA MET A 223 19.45 -13.59 0.07
C MET A 223 18.01 -13.13 -0.16
N THR A 224 17.84 -11.84 -0.49
CA THR A 224 16.57 -11.27 -0.93
C THR A 224 16.38 -11.40 -2.45
N ASP A 225 15.18 -11.10 -2.95
CA ASP A 225 15.03 -10.72 -4.37
C ASP A 225 15.74 -9.38 -4.64
N THR A 226 15.91 -9.04 -5.91
CA THR A 226 16.51 -7.77 -6.32
C THR A 226 15.62 -6.61 -5.86
N ILE A 227 16.18 -5.75 -5.01
CA ILE A 227 15.56 -4.52 -4.53
C ILE A 227 16.08 -3.37 -5.40
N LYS A 228 15.14 -2.62 -5.97
CA LYS A 228 15.47 -1.59 -6.96
C LYS A 228 15.71 -0.22 -6.36
N GLY A 229 16.68 0.50 -6.93
CA GLY A 229 16.89 1.92 -6.78
C GLY A 229 17.53 2.36 -5.47
N PHE A 230 18.34 1.53 -4.81
CA PHE A 230 19.20 1.99 -3.72
C PHE A 230 20.08 3.14 -4.17
N ILE A 231 20.39 4.09 -3.28
CA ILE A 231 21.21 5.25 -3.63
C ILE A 231 22.60 5.11 -3.00
N SER A 232 23.64 5.11 -3.84
CA SER A 232 25.03 5.04 -3.38
C SER A 232 25.43 6.34 -2.69
N LYS A 233 25.86 6.28 -1.43
CA LYS A 233 26.41 7.45 -0.71
C LYS A 233 27.69 8.00 -1.35
N LYS A 234 28.44 7.16 -2.11
CA LYS A 234 29.69 7.56 -2.75
C LYS A 234 29.48 8.29 -4.06
N THR A 235 28.51 7.84 -4.87
CA THR A 235 28.34 8.32 -6.25
C THR A 235 27.03 9.06 -6.48
N GLY A 236 26.09 9.02 -5.53
CA GLY A 236 24.73 9.56 -5.68
C GLY A 236 23.87 8.80 -6.69
N LYS A 237 24.41 7.78 -7.38
CA LYS A 237 23.70 7.03 -8.42
C LYS A 237 22.82 5.95 -7.81
N SER A 238 21.67 5.73 -8.44
CA SER A 238 20.79 4.62 -8.10
C SER A 238 21.31 3.28 -8.63
N PHE A 239 21.12 2.21 -7.88
CA PHE A 239 21.47 0.85 -8.28
C PHE A 239 20.48 -0.18 -7.72
N ASP A 240 20.42 -1.33 -8.39
CA ASP A 240 19.58 -2.46 -8.00
C ASP A 240 20.49 -3.55 -7.44
N ALA A 241 20.08 -4.19 -6.34
CA ALA A 241 20.88 -5.24 -5.72
C ALA A 241 20.02 -6.19 -4.87
N LYS A 242 20.53 -7.40 -4.65
CA LYS A 242 20.04 -8.29 -3.58
C LYS A 242 20.79 -7.98 -2.30
N LEU A 243 20.16 -8.26 -1.16
CA LEU A 243 20.83 -8.22 0.15
C LEU A 243 21.16 -9.64 0.58
N THR A 244 22.33 -9.84 1.16
CA THR A 244 22.76 -11.07 1.86
C THR A 244 23.26 -10.71 3.25
N TYR A 245 23.33 -11.68 4.17
CA TYR A 245 23.90 -11.48 5.49
C TYR A 245 25.26 -12.18 5.58
N ASP A 246 26.30 -11.40 5.82
CA ASP A 246 27.64 -11.92 6.09
C ASP A 246 27.75 -12.25 7.58
N SER A 247 27.70 -13.54 7.91
CA SER A 247 27.78 -14.02 9.29
C SER A 247 29.15 -13.77 9.94
N SER A 248 30.23 -13.72 9.15
CA SER A 248 31.59 -13.47 9.65
C SER A 248 31.77 -12.00 10.01
N GLN A 249 31.28 -11.09 9.17
CA GLN A 249 31.33 -9.65 9.39
C GLN A 249 30.10 -9.12 10.16
N LYS A 250 29.16 -10.00 10.51
CA LYS A 250 27.91 -9.71 11.24
C LYS A 250 27.11 -8.55 10.63
N ARG A 251 27.06 -8.44 9.30
CA ARG A 251 26.43 -7.31 8.60
C ARG A 251 25.75 -7.71 7.30
N VAL A 252 24.84 -6.85 6.83
CA VAL A 252 24.24 -6.98 5.51
C VAL A 252 25.21 -6.51 4.43
N SER A 253 25.32 -7.29 3.36
CA SER A 253 26.12 -7.02 2.17
C SER A 253 25.25 -7.02 0.91
N PHE A 254 25.72 -6.33 -0.14
CA PHE A 254 25.04 -6.27 -1.43
C PHE A 254 25.57 -7.35 -2.38
N ILE A 255 24.66 -8.05 -3.04
CA ILE A 255 24.96 -8.89 -4.20
C ILE A 255 24.47 -8.16 -5.45
N TYR A 256 25.40 -7.83 -6.33
CA TYR A 256 25.11 -7.22 -7.62
C TYR A 256 24.92 -8.30 -8.67
N GLU A 257 23.83 -8.23 -9.42
CA GLU A 257 23.67 -9.07 -10.61
C GLU A 257 24.64 -8.58 -11.69
N LYS A 258 25.46 -9.49 -12.24
CA LYS A 258 26.28 -9.17 -13.40
C LYS A 258 25.35 -8.82 -14.56
N LYS A 259 25.43 -7.59 -15.07
CA LYS A 259 24.76 -7.24 -16.33
C LYS A 259 25.40 -8.09 -17.43
N LYS A 260 24.61 -8.98 -18.02
CA LYS A 260 24.91 -9.57 -19.33
C LYS A 260 24.78 -8.50 -20.40
#